data_AF-A0A7V9JZK2-F1
#
_entry.id   AF-A0A7V9JZK2-F1
#
_cell.length_a   1.000
_cell.length_b   1.000
_cell.length_c   1.000
_cell.angle_alpha   90.00
_cell.angle_beta   90.00
_cell.angle_gamma   90.00
#
_symmetry.space_group_name_H-M   'P 1'
#
loop_
_entity.id
_entity.type
_entity.pdbx_description
1 polymer ?
#
loop_
_entity_poly.entity_id
_entity_poly.type
_entity_poly.pdbx_seq_one_letter_code
_entity_poly.pdbx_strand_id
1 'polypeptide(L)'
;MKRLHVLVEGQTEEVFVRDVLAPHLQEFGTFTTAIIVATKRVRAGGKCRGGVTSWTQVERQLRLLLGDSDVVGVTTMLDLYGLPSGWPGLPGLRRTHIAR
;
A
#
# COMPACT_ATOMS: atom_id res chain seq x y z
N MET A 1 12.00 6.76 19.07
CA MET A 1 11.93 5.71 18.03
C MET A 1 11.04 6.22 16.91
N LYS A 2 11.47 6.22 15.64
CA LYS A 2 10.62 6.71 14.53
C LYS A 2 9.82 5.54 13.96
N ARG A 3 8.50 5.49 14.17
CA ARG A 3 7.63 4.44 13.64
C ARG A 3 7.01 4.89 12.33
N LEU A 4 7.04 4.06 11.29
CA LEU A 4 6.52 4.38 9.96
C LEU A 4 5.54 3.31 9.52
N HIS A 5 4.32 3.70 9.15
CA HIS A 5 3.38 2.77 8.52
C HIS A 5 3.61 2.75 7.01
N VAL A 6 3.60 1.54 6.43
CA VAL A 6 3.70 1.33 4.99
C VAL A 6 2.42 0.65 4.52
N LEU A 7 1.54 1.39 3.84
CA LEU A 7 0.33 0.84 3.25
C LEU A 7 0.68 0.12 1.95
N VAL A 8 0.46 -1.19 1.89
CA VAL A 8 0.84 -2.06 0.79
C VAL A 8 -0.37 -2.71 0.12
N GLU A 9 -0.24 -3.08 -1.15
CA GLU A 9 -1.34 -3.68 -1.92
C GLU A 9 -1.64 -5.13 -1.53
N GLY A 10 -0.61 -5.95 -1.34
CA GLY A 10 -0.76 -7.38 -1.09
C GLY A 10 0.39 -7.98 -0.29
N GLN A 11 0.44 -9.32 -0.31
CA GLN A 11 1.40 -10.10 0.47
C GLN A 11 2.83 -10.01 -0.07
N THR A 12 3.01 -9.86 -1.39
CA THR A 12 4.34 -9.76 -1.98
C THR A 12 5.04 -8.47 -1.51
N GLU A 13 4.33 -7.35 -1.51
CA GLU A 13 4.83 -6.06 -1.02
C GLU A 13 5.02 -6.08 0.50
N GLU A 14 4.12 -6.72 1.25
CA GLU A 14 4.29 -6.94 2.70
C GLU A 14 5.60 -7.66 3.01
N VAL A 15 5.89 -8.75 2.28
CA VAL A 15 7.13 -9.52 2.42
C VAL A 15 8.34 -8.67 2.06
N PHE A 16 8.28 -7.90 0.97
CA PHE A 16 9.36 -6.98 0.61
C PHE A 16 9.61 -5.93 1.72
N VAL A 17 8.55 -5.36 2.29
CA VAL A 17 8.69 -4.39 3.38
C VAL A 17 9.34 -5.06 4.60
N ARG A 18 8.89 -6.26 4.97
CA ARG A 18 9.41 -6.98 6.14
C ARG A 18 10.87 -7.42 5.97
N ASP A 19 11.21 -8.00 4.82
CA ASP A 19 12.48 -8.72 4.64
C ASP A 19 13.58 -7.84 4.04
N VAL A 20 13.22 -6.74 3.37
CA VAL A 20 14.18 -5.87 2.66
C VAL A 20 14.13 -4.43 3.18
N LEU A 21 12.95 -3.79 3.17
CA LEU A 21 12.85 -2.37 3.50
C LEU A 21 13.04 -2.12 5.01
N ALA A 22 12.45 -2.96 5.86
CA ALA A 22 12.49 -2.79 7.31
C ALA A 22 13.91 -2.90 7.86
N PRO A 23 14.73 -3.92 7.52
CA PRO A 23 16.12 -3.98 7.97
C PRO A 23 16.91 -2.76 7.53
N HIS A 24 16.76 -2.33 6.28
CA HIS A 24 17.45 -1.15 5.76
C HIS A 24 17.09 0.12 6.52
N LEU A 25 15.80 0.39 6.77
CA LEU A 25 15.36 1.60 7.47
C LEU A 25 15.66 1.58 8.97
N GLN A 26 15.79 0.40 9.58
CA GLN A 26 16.19 0.25 10.97
C GLN A 26 17.62 0.76 11.20
N GLU A 27 18.53 0.61 10.23
CA GLU A 27 19.88 1.19 10.29
C GLU A 27 19.85 2.73 10.41
N PHE A 28 18.76 3.37 9.96
CA PHE A 28 18.52 4.81 10.09
C PHE A 28 17.58 5.17 11.26
N GLY A 29 17.32 4.24 12.17
CA GLY A 29 16.48 4.45 13.36
C GLY A 29 14.98 4.54 13.06
N THR A 30 14.53 4.04 11.91
CA THR A 30 13.14 4.02 11.47
C THR A 30 12.59 2.60 11.44
N PHE A 31 11.47 2.38 12.11
CA PHE A 31 10.86 1.06 12.29
C PHE A 31 9.55 1.00 11.53
N THR A 32 9.48 0.13 10.53
CA THR A 32 8.33 0.05 9.64
C THR A 32 7.32 -1.01 10.07
N THR A 33 6.05 -0.73 9.85
CA THR A 33 4.96 -1.73 9.91
C THR A 33 4.22 -1.74 8.57
N ALA A 34 4.18 -2.89 7.91
CA ALA A 34 3.41 -3.07 6.68
C ALA A 34 1.93 -3.30 7.01
N ILE A 35 1.04 -2.61 6.32
CA ILE A 35 -0.42 -2.76 6.43
C ILE A 35 -0.97 -3.04 5.04
N ILE A 36 -1.56 -4.22 4.84
CA ILE A 36 -2.23 -4.54 3.58
C ILE A 36 -3.52 -3.74 3.47
N VAL A 37 -3.74 -3.11 2.32
CA VAL A 37 -5.01 -2.48 1.95
C VAL A 37 -6.12 -3.52 2.09
N ALA A 38 -6.97 -3.36 3.11
CA ALA A 38 -8.05 -4.31 3.41
C ALA A 38 -9.06 -4.35 2.26
N THR A 39 -8.86 -5.27 1.31
CA THR A 39 -9.91 -5.67 0.37
C THR A 39 -10.91 -6.46 1.19
N LYS A 40 -12.20 -6.19 0.98
CA LYS A 40 -13.26 -7.00 1.57
C LYS A 40 -12.93 -8.46 1.23
N ARG A 41 -12.47 -9.26 2.20
CA ARG A 41 -12.33 -10.71 2.03
C ARG A 41 -13.69 -11.21 1.58
N VAL A 42 -13.85 -11.47 0.29
CA VAL A 42 -15.03 -12.19 -0.19
C VAL A 42 -14.90 -13.58 0.41
N ARG A 43 -15.81 -13.89 1.32
CA ARG A 43 -15.98 -15.15 2.07
C ARG A 43 -16.18 -16.40 1.16
N ALA A 44 -15.83 -16.36 -0.11
CA ALA A 44 -16.16 -17.42 -1.05
C ALA A 44 -14.99 -17.66 -2.00
N GLY A 45 -14.16 -18.66 -1.66
CA GLY A 45 -13.35 -19.58 -2.48
C GLY A 45 -12.99 -19.32 -3.95
N GLY A 46 -13.06 -18.09 -4.46
CA GLY A 46 -12.69 -17.71 -5.81
C GLY A 46 -11.33 -17.01 -5.78
N LYS A 47 -10.49 -17.30 -6.79
CA LYS A 47 -9.22 -16.61 -7.03
C LYS A 47 -9.47 -15.09 -7.12
N CYS A 48 -9.35 -14.39 -6.01
CA CYS A 48 -9.33 -12.95 -5.99
C CYS A 48 -8.00 -12.53 -6.61
N ARG A 49 -8.04 -11.95 -7.80
CA ARG A 49 -6.90 -11.19 -8.33
C ARG A 49 -6.73 -10.03 -7.35
N GLY A 50 -5.70 -10.11 -6.50
CA GLY A 50 -5.40 -9.08 -5.51
C GLY A 50 -5.25 -7.73 -6.18
N GLY A 51 -5.62 -6.68 -5.45
CA GLY A 51 -5.24 -5.32 -5.83
C GLY A 51 -6.14 -4.22 -5.29
N VAL A 52 -5.67 -2.99 -5.47
CA VAL A 52 -6.39 -1.80 -5.06
C VAL A 52 -7.56 -1.54 -6.01
N THR A 53 -8.79 -1.73 -5.52
CA THR A 53 -10.00 -1.65 -6.38
C THR A 53 -10.59 -0.25 -6.53
N SER A 54 -10.30 0.65 -5.58
CA SER A 54 -10.76 2.04 -5.64
C SER A 54 -9.87 2.97 -4.81
N TRP A 55 -9.80 4.24 -5.21
CA TRP A 55 -9.15 5.28 -4.42
C TRP A 55 -9.79 5.41 -3.03
N THR A 56 -11.12 5.39 -2.94
CA THR A 56 -11.86 5.55 -1.68
C THR A 56 -11.46 4.53 -0.61
N GLN A 57 -11.15 3.29 -1.02
CA GLN A 57 -10.68 2.25 -0.12
C GLN A 57 -9.31 2.61 0.48
N VAL A 58 -8.39 3.10 -0.35
CA VAL A 58 -7.05 3.52 0.07
C VAL A 58 -7.12 4.78 0.91
N GLU A 59 -7.90 5.77 0.48
CA GLU A 59 -8.09 7.01 1.24
C GLU A 59 -8.60 6.75 2.65
N ARG A 60 -9.59 5.85 2.81
CA ARG A 60 -10.10 5.47 4.13
C ARG A 60 -9.02 4.86 5.00
N GLN A 61 -8.20 3.96 4.45
CA GLN A 61 -7.09 3.34 5.20
C GLN A 61 -6.03 4.37 5.57
N LEU A 62 -5.64 5.24 4.63
CA LEU A 62 -4.70 6.33 4.88
C LEU A 62 -5.18 7.24 6.02
N ARG A 63 -6.47 7.63 6.03
CA ARG A 63 -7.04 8.45 7.11
C ARG A 63 -6.98 7.76 8.47
N LEU A 64 -7.20 6.46 8.53
CA LEU A 64 -7.07 5.69 9.76
C LEU A 64 -5.61 5.64 10.24
N LEU A 65 -4.66 5.36 9.34
CA LEU A 65 -3.24 5.27 9.67
C LEU A 65 -2.64 6.62 10.06
N LEU A 66 -3.07 7.71 9.41
CA LEU A 66 -2.67 9.08 9.76
C LEU A 66 -3.25 9.55 11.10
N GLY A 67 -4.25 8.85 11.64
CA GLY A 67 -4.79 9.10 12.98
C GLY A 67 -3.95 8.51 14.11
N ASP A 68 -2.96 7.66 13.80
CA ASP A 68 -2.04 7.10 14.78
C ASP A 68 -0.98 8.14 15.16
N SER A 69 -1.09 8.72 16.37
CA SER A 69 -0.17 9.74 16.86
C SER A 69 1.22 9.20 17.21
N ASP A 70 1.39 7.88 17.27
CA ASP A 70 2.66 7.24 17.64
C ASP A 70 3.57 6.99 16.43
N VAL A 71 3.09 7.26 15.21
CA VAL A 71 3.90 7.18 13.99
C VAL A 71 4.37 8.54 13.52
N VAL A 72 5.57 8.56 12.95
CA VAL A 72 6.15 9.76 12.34
C VAL A 72 5.60 10.02 10.94
N GLY A 73 4.88 9.04 10.37
CA GLY A 73 4.26 9.18 9.07
C GLY A 73 3.68 7.88 8.53
N VAL A 74 3.08 8.02 7.35
CA VAL A 74 2.53 6.93 6.55
C VAL A 74 3.10 7.08 5.14
N THR A 75 3.58 5.98 4.58
CA THR A 75 3.98 5.88 3.17
C THR A 75 3.23 4.73 2.49
N THR A 76 3.36 4.60 1.17
CA THR A 76 2.62 3.63 0.36
C THR A 76 3.54 2.88 -0.58
N MET A 77 3.27 1.59 -0.81
CA MET A 77 3.88 0.79 -1.87
C MET A 77 2.76 0.06 -2.63
N LEU A 78 2.38 0.61 -3.78
CA LEU A 78 1.23 0.18 -4.58
C LEU A 78 1.67 -0.04 -6.03
N ASP A 79 1.04 -0.97 -6.75
CA ASP A 79 1.28 -1.12 -8.19
C ASP A 79 0.74 0.10 -8.94
N LEU A 80 1.67 0.91 -9.46
CA LEU A 80 1.37 2.10 -10.25
C LEU A 80 0.53 1.79 -11.50
N TYR A 81 0.77 0.63 -12.13
CA TYR A 81 0.06 0.23 -13.35
C TYR A 81 -1.28 -0.44 -13.03
N GLY A 82 -1.44 -0.94 -11.80
CA GLY A 82 -2.67 -1.51 -11.28
C GLY A 82 -3.65 -0.49 -10.69
N LEU A 83 -3.29 0.81 -10.63
CA LEU A 83 -4.13 1.82 -9.99
C LEU A 83 -5.50 1.97 -10.68
N PRO A 84 -6.60 2.03 -9.90
CA PRO A 84 -7.94 2.18 -10.42
C PRO A 84 -8.17 3.57 -11.01
N SER A 85 -9.18 3.69 -11.88
CA SER A 85 -9.64 5.00 -12.36
C SER A 85 -10.09 5.90 -11.21
N GLY A 86 -9.87 7.21 -11.34
CA GLY A 86 -10.24 8.19 -10.31
C GLY A 86 -9.17 8.34 -9.22
N TRP A 87 -7.99 7.73 -9.39
CA TRP A 87 -6.85 8.00 -8.53
C TRP A 87 -6.39 9.47 -8.66
N PRO A 88 -6.14 10.19 -7.55
CA PRO A 88 -5.66 11.57 -7.60
C PRO A 88 -4.34 11.67 -8.37
N GLY A 89 -4.24 12.60 -9.31
CA GLY A 89 -3.03 12.79 -10.12
C GLY A 89 -2.84 11.83 -11.30
N LEU A 90 -3.71 10.82 -11.46
CA LEU A 90 -3.68 9.90 -12.62
C LEU A 90 -4.02 10.53 -13.99
N PRO A 91 -4.80 11.62 -14.14
CA PRO A 91 -5.13 12.19 -15.46
C PRO A 91 -3.93 12.60 -16.33
N GLY A 92 -2.72 12.68 -15.78
CA GLY A 92 -1.47 12.91 -16.51
C GLY A 92 -0.65 11.65 -16.83
N LEU A 93 -1.01 10.49 -16.27
CA LEU A 93 -0.31 9.23 -16.51
C LEU A 93 -0.83 8.64 -17.84
N ARG A 94 -0.06 8.80 -18.92
CA ARG A 94 -0.34 8.05 -20.16
C ARG A 94 -0.30 6.57 -19.79
N ARG A 95 -1.44 5.88 -19.93
CA ARG A 95 -1.48 4.41 -19.86
C ARG A 95 -0.71 3.88 -21.07
N THR A 96 0.60 3.78 -20.94
CA THR A 96 1.41 3.07 -21.92
C THR A 96 0.94 1.63 -21.84
N HIS A 97 0.24 1.17 -22.88
CA HIS A 97 -0.13 -0.22 -23.02
C HIS A 97 1.16 -1.04 -23.06
N ILE A 98 1.60 -1.56 -21.92
CA ILE A 98 2.57 -2.64 -21.88
C ILE A 98 1.77 -3.87 -22.31
N ALA A 99 1.85 -4.18 -23.60
CA ALA A 99 1.39 -5.45 -24.12
C ALA A 99 2.10 -6.55 -23.32
N ARG A 100 1.31 -7.39 -22.64
CA ARG A 100 1.79 -8.63 -22.02
C ARG A 100 2.07 -9.66 -23.11
#